data_AF-M0ARA5-F1
#
_entry.id   AF-M0ARA5-F1
#
_cell.length_a   1.000
_cell.length_b   1.000
_cell.length_c   1.000
_cell.angle_alpha   90.00
_cell.angle_beta   90.00
_cell.angle_gamma   90.00
#
_symmetry.space_group_name_H-M   'P 1'
#
loop_
_entity.id
_entity.type
_entity.pdbx_description
1 polymer ?
#
loop_
_entity_poly.entity_id
_entity_poly.type
_entity_poly.pdbx_seq_one_letter_code
_entity_poly.pdbx_strand_id
1 'polypeptide(L)'
;MSSGTKTPENAVAVVGTDTGVGKTVVTAGLVGWLREEGYDARAVKPVQTGYPPDDDAAFVADACGTERAATCCRRLEPALA
;
A
#
# COMPACT_ATOMS: atom_id res chain seq x y z
N MET A 1 -10.13 -17.84 22.89
CA MET A 1 -9.52 -16.49 22.92
C MET A 1 -9.89 -15.80 21.62
N SER A 2 -10.71 -14.76 21.66
CA SER A 2 -11.13 -14.06 20.44
C SER A 2 -9.94 -13.25 19.91
N SER A 3 -9.19 -13.83 18.99
CA SER A 3 -8.15 -13.13 18.22
C SER A 3 -8.83 -12.22 17.21
N GLY A 4 -9.43 -11.12 17.68
CA GLY A 4 -10.02 -10.11 16.82
C GLY A 4 -8.92 -9.27 16.19
N THR A 5 -8.87 -9.23 14.86
CA THR A 5 -8.04 -8.26 14.11
C THR A 5 -8.33 -6.85 14.60
N LYS A 6 -7.28 -6.10 14.94
CA LYS A 6 -7.38 -4.70 15.36
C LYS A 6 -7.61 -3.81 14.13
N THR A 7 -8.48 -2.82 14.21
CA THR A 7 -8.58 -1.80 13.16
C THR A 7 -7.75 -0.59 13.59
N PRO A 8 -6.87 -0.03 12.75
CA PRO A 8 -6.14 1.18 13.10
C PRO A 8 -7.12 2.35 13.28
N GLU A 9 -6.98 3.08 14.39
CA GLU A 9 -7.83 4.23 14.72
C GLU A 9 -7.42 5.50 13.98
N ASN A 10 -6.18 5.55 13.49
CA ASN A 10 -5.58 6.68 12.78
C ASN A 10 -4.97 6.25 11.45
N ALA A 11 -4.98 7.16 10.47
CA ALA A 11 -4.28 6.98 9.20
C ALA A 11 -2.85 7.53 9.26
N VAL A 12 -1.92 6.87 8.56
CA VAL A 12 -0.54 7.33 8.35
C VAL A 12 -0.35 7.64 6.88
N ALA A 13 0.20 8.82 6.57
CA ALA A 13 0.57 9.21 5.22
C ALA A 13 2.08 9.05 5.00
N VAL A 14 2.46 8.24 4.02
CA VAL A 14 3.85 8.15 3.55
C VAL A 14 4.06 9.16 2.43
N VAL A 15 4.76 10.25 2.73
CA VAL A 15 5.14 11.29 1.77
C VAL A 15 6.62 11.19 1.42
N GLY A 16 7.04 11.80 0.31
CA GLY A 16 8.44 11.80 -0.10
C GLY A 16 8.79 13.04 -0.90
N THR A 17 10.08 13.34 -0.93
CA THR A 17 10.65 14.55 -1.55
C THR A 17 10.73 14.46 -3.07
N ASP A 18 10.65 13.26 -3.63
CA ASP A 18 10.69 13.03 -5.07
C ASP A 18 9.99 11.70 -5.45
N THR A 19 9.94 11.39 -6.74
CA THR A 19 9.55 10.10 -7.32
C THR A 19 10.68 9.08 -7.18
N GLY A 20 10.37 7.79 -7.11
CA GLY A 20 11.39 6.74 -7.03
C GLY A 20 12.16 6.63 -5.69
N VAL A 21 11.95 7.55 -4.74
CA VAL A 21 12.67 7.56 -3.43
C VAL A 21 12.29 6.43 -2.45
N GLY A 22 11.48 5.46 -2.87
CA GLY A 22 11.14 4.29 -2.04
C GLY A 22 9.87 4.40 -1.18
N LYS A 23 8.97 5.35 -1.44
CA LYS A 23 7.69 5.50 -0.70
C LYS A 23 6.89 4.20 -0.64
N THR A 24 6.79 3.46 -1.75
CA THR A 24 6.04 2.20 -1.84
C THR A 24 6.68 1.10 -0.99
N VAL A 25 8.01 1.05 -0.93
CA VAL A 25 8.76 0.11 -0.07
C VAL A 25 8.50 0.40 1.41
N VAL A 26 8.59 1.67 1.82
CA VAL A 26 8.27 2.08 3.20
C VAL A 26 6.82 1.75 3.55
N THR A 27 5.90 1.97 2.61
CA THR A 27 4.48 1.64 2.78
C THR A 27 4.27 0.13 2.97
N ALA A 28 4.92 -0.71 2.15
CA ALA A 28 4.85 -2.16 2.29
C ALA A 28 5.38 -2.64 3.64
N GLY A 29 6.52 -2.11 4.09
CA GLY A 29 7.11 -2.45 5.39
C GLY A 29 6.21 -2.07 6.57
N LEU A 30 5.62 -0.86 6.55
CA LEU A 30 4.67 -0.43 7.58
C LEU A 30 3.42 -1.30 7.62
N VAL A 31 2.84 -1.62 6.45
CA VAL A 31 1.66 -2.48 6.37
C VAL A 31 1.97 -3.90 6.85
N GLY A 32 3.07 -4.49 6.38
CA GLY A 32 3.52 -5.81 6.83
C GLY A 32 3.69 -5.88 8.35
N TRP A 33 4.46 -4.94 8.91
CA TRP A 33 4.68 -4.87 10.36
C TRP A 33 3.39 -4.69 11.16
N LEU A 34 2.50 -3.77 10.77
CA LEU A 34 1.22 -3.59 11.47
C LEU A 34 0.34 -4.85 11.40
N ARG A 35 0.38 -5.58 10.30
CA ARG A 35 -0.36 -6.83 10.14
C ARG A 35 0.20 -7.96 11.01
N GLU A 36 1.53 -8.03 11.15
CA GLU A 36 2.20 -8.93 12.11
C GLU A 36 1.76 -8.64 13.56
N GLU A 37 1.56 -7.36 13.90
CA GLU A 37 1.04 -6.91 15.20
C GLU A 37 -0.48 -7.10 15.40
N GLY A 38 -1.14 -7.74 14.42
CA GLY A 38 -2.54 -8.11 14.45
C GLY A 38 -3.50 -7.01 14.00
N TYR A 39 -3.03 -5.95 13.34
CA TYR A 39 -3.89 -4.94 12.74
C TYR A 39 -4.35 -5.33 11.32
N ASP A 40 -5.60 -5.03 10.95
CA ASP A 40 -6.08 -5.07 9.57
C ASP A 40 -5.63 -3.81 8.81
N ALA A 41 -4.31 -3.58 8.78
CA ALA A 41 -3.73 -2.48 8.06
C ALA A 41 -3.79 -2.72 6.54
N ARG A 42 -4.06 -1.64 5.79
CA ARG A 42 -4.20 -1.63 4.34
C ARG A 42 -3.57 -0.39 3.74
N ALA A 43 -2.67 -0.55 2.78
CA ALA A 43 -2.19 0.55 1.95
C ALA A 43 -3.30 1.04 1.04
N VAL A 44 -3.47 2.35 0.95
CA VAL A 44 -4.41 2.99 0.04
C VAL A 44 -3.64 3.90 -0.89
N LYS A 45 -3.69 3.60 -2.19
CA LYS A 45 -3.18 4.46 -3.26
C LYS A 45 -4.37 5.06 -4.01
N PRO A 46 -4.79 6.30 -3.72
CA PRO A 46 -5.99 6.86 -4.33
C PRO A 46 -5.92 6.88 -5.87
N VAL A 47 -4.78 7.27 -6.42
CA VAL A 47 -4.52 7.30 -7.86
C VAL A 47 -3.07 6.90 -8.15
N GLN A 48 -2.85 6.10 -9.19
CA GLN A 48 -1.52 5.75 -9.73
C GLN A 48 -1.51 5.96 -11.25
N THR A 49 -0.39 6.46 -11.78
CA THR A 49 -0.10 6.55 -13.22
C THR A 49 0.96 5.52 -13.63
N GLY A 50 1.13 5.25 -14.92
CA GLY A 50 2.18 4.33 -15.39
C GLY A 50 1.79 2.85 -15.33
N TYR A 51 0.51 2.55 -15.14
CA TYR A 51 -0.01 1.18 -15.22
C TYR A 51 -0.13 0.73 -16.70
N PRO A 52 0.13 -0.54 -17.06
CA PRO A 52 0.54 -1.67 -16.20
C PRO A 52 2.02 -1.80 -15.81
N PRO A 53 3.01 -1.11 -16.41
CA PRO A 53 4.41 -1.23 -15.96
C PRO A 53 4.62 -0.99 -14.47
N ASP A 54 3.84 -0.07 -13.88
CA ASP A 54 3.86 0.25 -12.45
C ASP A 54 2.53 -0.10 -11.76
N ASP A 55 2.60 -0.79 -10.62
CA ASP A 55 1.46 -1.03 -9.74
C ASP A 55 1.88 -1.08 -8.26
N ASP A 56 1.83 0.08 -7.60
CA ASP A 56 2.16 0.22 -6.17
C ASP A 56 1.30 -0.69 -5.27
N ALA A 57 0.02 -0.89 -5.61
CA ALA A 57 -0.87 -1.69 -4.80
C ALA A 57 -0.54 -3.18 -4.94
N ALA A 58 -0.24 -3.64 -6.15
CA ALA A 58 0.22 -5.01 -6.38
C ALA A 58 1.55 -5.26 -5.65
N PHE A 59 2.50 -4.32 -5.73
CA PHE A 59 3.77 -4.43 -4.99
C PHE A 59 3.56 -4.64 -3.48
N VAL A 60 2.67 -3.86 -2.85
CA VAL A 60 2.37 -4.00 -1.42
C VAL A 60 1.64 -5.33 -1.13
N ALA A 61 0.69 -5.71 -1.99
CA ALA A 61 -0.05 -6.96 -1.85
C ALA A 61 0.89 -8.17 -1.91
N ASP A 62 1.80 -8.21 -2.88
CA ASP A 62 2.81 -9.25 -3.04
C ASP A 62 3.74 -9.30 -1.83
N ALA A 63 4.26 -8.14 -1.40
CA ALA A 63 5.14 -8.05 -0.23
C ALA A 63 4.47 -8.53 1.07
N CYS A 64 3.15 -8.34 1.19
CA CYS A 64 2.37 -8.77 2.35
C CYS A 64 1.70 -10.15 2.18
N GLY A 65 1.89 -10.81 1.03
CA GLY A 65 1.30 -12.11 0.71
C GLY A 65 -0.23 -12.12 0.60
N THR A 66 -0.88 -10.98 0.37
CA THR A 66 -2.34 -10.90 0.24
C THR A 66 -2.83 -9.63 -0.45
N GLU A 67 -3.77 -9.78 -1.39
CA GLU A 67 -4.51 -8.68 -2.03
C GLU A 67 -5.24 -7.76 -1.05
N ARG A 68 -5.57 -8.26 0.17
CA ARG A 68 -6.21 -7.43 1.19
C ARG A 68 -5.30 -6.34 1.75
N ALA A 69 -3.98 -6.48 1.60
CA ALA A 69 -3.00 -5.54 2.15
C ALA A 69 -2.98 -4.21 1.41
N ALA A 70 -3.57 -4.11 0.22
CA ALA A 70 -3.53 -2.89 -0.57
C ALA A 70 -4.80 -2.62 -1.35
N THR A 71 -4.92 -1.39 -1.85
CA THR A 71 -5.87 -1.02 -2.89
C THR A 71 -5.38 0.17 -3.66
N CYS A 72 -5.69 0.18 -4.95
CA CYS A 72 -5.60 1.37 -5.77
C CYS A 72 -6.98 1.72 -6.31
N CYS A 73 -7.51 2.90 -5.95
CA CYS A 73 -8.87 3.29 -6.36
C CYS A 73 -8.94 3.61 -7.85
N ARG A 74 -7.86 4.16 -8.42
CA ARG A 74 -7.77 4.49 -9.83
C ARG A 74 -6.38 4.28 -10.39
N ARG A 75 -6.28 3.45 -11.42
CA ARG A 75 -5.08 3.30 -12.24
C ARG A 75 -5.26 4.07 -13.53
N LEU A 76 -4.22 4.77 -13.93
CA LEU A 76 -4.14 5.52 -15.17
C LEU A 76 -2.96 4.99 -15.98
N GLU A 77 -3.17 4.87 -17.28
CA GLU A 77 -2.07 4.64 -18.23
C GLU A 77 -1.04 5.79 -18.14
N PRO A 78 0.18 5.61 -18.67
CA PRO A 78 1.12 6.71 -18.80
C PRO A 78 0.45 7.90 -19.50
N ALA A 79 0.80 9.13 -19.12
CA ALA A 79 0.52 10.25 -19.99
C ALA A 79 1.16 9.94 -21.35
N LEU A 80 0.37 10.00 -22.44
CA LEU A 80 0.89 9.97 -23.80
C LEU A 80 2.04 10.98 -23.87
N ALA A 81 3.26 10.47 -23.95
CA ALA A 81 4.46 11.27 -24.14
C ALA A 81 4.44 11.93 -25.53
#